data_AF-A0A9D6VJ83-F1
#
_entry.id   AF-A0A9D6VJ83-F1
#
_cell.length_a   1.000
_cell.length_b   1.000
_cell.length_c   1.000
_cell.angle_alpha   90.00
_cell.angle_beta   90.00
_cell.angle_gamma   90.00
#
_symmetry.space_group_name_H-M   'P 1'
#
loop_
_entity.id
_entity.type
_entity.pdbx_description
1 polymer ?
#
loop_
_entity_poly.entity_id
_entity_poly.type
_entity_poly.pdbx_seq_one_letter_code
_entity_poly.pdbx_strand_id
1 'polypeptide(L)'
;MIDKSWEGKVQFYELAFGTWIAYLFLIYMYKKWFKVELDGWRYSLVTLVGASFYIINHYFLKAPFYSILINTYTVAFIVLYYYVLVKPLKTSALKKFWAFMSNFLFTLVYILAENFARFSTEGRLIPGVYVPEFLFPLISFIACAGIILAQRKSN
;
A
#
# COMPACT_ATOMS: atom_id res chain seq x y z
N MET A 1 -10.65 -24.21 -8.32
CA MET A 1 -9.20 -23.97 -8.53
C MET A 1 -9.09 -22.75 -9.45
N ILE A 2 -8.24 -21.77 -9.13
CA ILE A 2 -8.04 -20.59 -10.02
C ILE A 2 -7.28 -21.05 -11.27
N ASP A 3 -7.61 -20.45 -12.42
CA ASP A 3 -6.88 -20.71 -13.67
C ASP A 3 -5.48 -20.07 -13.59
N LYS A 4 -4.44 -20.91 -13.58
CA LYS A 4 -3.04 -20.47 -13.49
C LYS A 4 -2.62 -19.57 -14.65
N SER A 5 -3.31 -19.64 -15.79
CA SER A 5 -3.03 -18.76 -16.93
C SER A 5 -3.39 -17.30 -16.63
N TRP A 6 -4.24 -17.03 -15.62
CA TRP A 6 -4.61 -15.68 -15.21
C TRP A 6 -3.58 -15.00 -14.32
N GLU A 7 -2.63 -15.76 -13.77
CA GLU A 7 -1.69 -15.26 -12.76
C GLU A 7 -0.75 -14.18 -13.31
N GLY A 8 -0.53 -13.16 -12.47
CA GLY A 8 0.43 -12.09 -12.71
C GLY A 8 1.83 -12.40 -12.17
N LYS A 9 2.72 -11.41 -12.29
CA LYS A 9 4.12 -11.55 -11.85
C LYS A 9 4.36 -11.12 -10.41
N VAL A 10 3.44 -10.37 -9.82
CA VAL A 10 3.55 -9.83 -8.45
C VAL A 10 3.64 -10.99 -7.47
N GLN A 11 4.62 -10.97 -6.57
CA GLN A 11 4.80 -12.00 -5.55
C GLN A 11 4.49 -11.48 -4.15
N PHE A 12 4.21 -12.39 -3.22
CA PHE A 12 3.82 -12.04 -1.84
C PHE A 12 4.86 -11.19 -1.10
N TYR A 13 6.16 -11.39 -1.35
CA TYR A 13 7.21 -10.60 -0.70
C TYR A 13 7.17 -9.12 -1.13
N GLU A 14 6.73 -8.84 -2.36
CA GLU A 14 6.56 -7.47 -2.89
C GLU A 14 5.41 -6.78 -2.14
N LEU A 15 4.27 -7.46 -2.02
CA LEU A 15 3.11 -7.03 -1.24
C LEU A 15 3.51 -6.71 0.21
N ALA A 16 4.18 -7.66 0.88
CA ALA A 16 4.52 -7.53 2.29
C ALA A 16 5.36 -6.27 2.53
N PHE A 17 6.37 -6.07 1.68
CA PHE A 17 7.24 -4.90 1.76
C PHE A 17 6.51 -3.60 1.43
N GLY A 18 5.78 -3.56 0.32
CA GLY A 18 5.03 -2.37 -0.12
C GLY A 18 4.02 -1.90 0.91
N THR A 19 3.35 -2.84 1.58
CA THR A 19 2.33 -2.58 2.60
C THR A 19 2.85 -1.71 3.75
N TRP A 20 3.99 -2.06 4.35
CA TRP A 20 4.53 -1.33 5.49
C TRP A 20 5.14 0.02 5.10
N ILE A 21 5.79 0.09 3.95
CA ILE A 21 6.30 1.36 3.42
C ILE A 21 5.14 2.32 3.15
N ALA A 22 4.08 1.85 2.51
CA ALA A 22 2.90 2.66 2.23
C ALA A 22 2.16 3.09 3.51
N TYR A 23 2.07 2.21 4.52
CA TYR A 23 1.51 2.56 5.83
C TYR A 23 2.29 3.67 6.53
N LEU A 24 3.62 3.52 6.64
CA LEU A 24 4.48 4.53 7.25
C LEU A 24 4.43 5.85 6.49
N PHE A 25 4.41 5.79 5.16
CA PHE A 25 4.24 6.94 4.31
C PHE A 25 2.91 7.65 4.57
N LEU A 26 1.80 6.92 4.69
CA LEU A 26 0.48 7.48 4.96
C LEU A 26 0.47 8.23 6.30
N ILE A 27 1.02 7.64 7.37
CA ILE A 27 1.18 8.31 8.67
C ILE A 27 2.03 9.57 8.54
N TYR A 28 3.20 9.45 7.93
CA TYR A 28 4.13 10.56 7.75
C TYR A 28 3.47 11.71 6.99
N MET A 29 2.79 11.41 5.89
CA MET A 29 2.12 12.39 5.05
C MET A 29 1.01 13.13 5.80
N TYR A 30 0.14 12.43 6.51
CA TYR A 30 -0.93 13.08 7.27
C TYR A 30 -0.39 13.91 8.44
N LYS A 31 0.57 13.38 9.19
CA LYS A 31 1.17 14.08 10.31
C LYS A 31 2.00 15.29 9.88
N LYS A 32 2.80 15.16 8.82
CA LYS A 32 3.75 16.19 8.40
C LYS A 32 3.16 17.21 7.44
N TRP A 33 2.44 16.77 6.40
CA TRP A 33 1.96 17.64 5.33
C TRP A 33 0.59 18.21 5.65
N PHE A 34 -0.35 17.36 6.07
CA PHE A 34 -1.70 17.81 6.44
C PHE A 34 -1.77 18.36 7.86
N LYS A 35 -0.76 18.08 8.70
CA LYS A 35 -0.70 18.46 10.12
C LYS A 35 -1.91 17.94 10.90
N VAL A 36 -2.33 16.72 10.59
CA VAL A 36 -3.43 16.03 11.24
C VAL A 36 -2.96 14.67 11.72
N GLU A 37 -3.35 14.31 12.93
CA GLU A 37 -3.17 12.98 13.48
C GLU A 37 -4.54 12.29 13.48
N LEU A 38 -4.60 11.15 12.80
CA LEU A 38 -5.79 10.31 12.72
C LEU A 38 -5.54 9.03 13.52
N ASP A 39 -6.62 8.38 13.94
CA ASP A 39 -6.54 7.11 14.64
C ASP A 39 -5.83 6.04 13.80
N GLY A 40 -4.98 5.23 14.43
CA GLY A 40 -4.17 4.20 13.75
C GLY A 40 -4.99 3.20 12.93
N TRP A 41 -6.24 2.91 13.35
CA TRP A 41 -7.12 2.00 12.62
C TRP A 41 -7.47 2.52 11.22
N ARG A 42 -7.54 3.85 11.03
CA ARG A 42 -7.87 4.47 9.73
C ARG A 42 -6.77 4.23 8.72
N TYR A 43 -5.53 4.42 9.15
CA TYR A 43 -4.35 4.12 8.34
C TYR A 43 -4.25 2.62 8.05
N SER A 44 -4.48 1.79 9.06
CA SER A 44 -4.44 0.33 8.93
C SER A 44 -5.49 -0.18 7.95
N LEU A 45 -6.71 0.35 8.00
CA LEU A 45 -7.80 -0.03 7.09
C LEU A 45 -7.49 0.38 5.64
N VAL A 46 -7.03 1.60 5.41
CA VAL A 46 -6.67 2.06 4.06
C VAL A 46 -5.51 1.24 3.50
N THR A 47 -4.49 0.95 4.31
CA THR A 47 -3.38 0.10 3.89
C THR A 47 -3.83 -1.32 3.61
N LEU A 48 -4.67 -1.92 4.47
CA LEU A 48 -5.18 -3.28 4.29
C LEU A 48 -5.99 -3.42 3.00
N VAL A 49 -6.91 -2.48 2.77
CA VAL A 49 -7.70 -2.46 1.54
C VAL A 49 -6.75 -2.25 0.37
N GLY A 50 -5.87 -1.23 0.40
CA GLY A 50 -4.87 -0.99 -0.64
C GLY A 50 -4.03 -2.23 -0.99
N ALA A 51 -3.58 -2.97 0.03
CA ALA A 51 -2.83 -4.21 -0.11
C ALA A 51 -3.63 -5.34 -0.78
N SER A 52 -4.95 -5.37 -0.63
CA SER A 52 -5.79 -6.37 -1.31
C SER A 52 -5.76 -6.27 -2.84
N PHE A 53 -5.22 -5.17 -3.40
CA PHE A 53 -4.86 -5.05 -4.81
C PHE A 53 -3.93 -6.18 -5.29
N TYR A 54 -3.09 -6.70 -4.38
CA TYR A 54 -2.27 -7.90 -4.62
C TYR A 54 -3.12 -9.06 -5.11
N ILE A 55 -4.28 -9.32 -4.51
CA ILE A 55 -5.12 -10.47 -4.88
C ILE A 55 -5.55 -10.33 -6.34
N ILE A 56 -5.90 -9.13 -6.77
CA ILE A 56 -6.35 -8.86 -8.13
C ILE A 56 -5.19 -9.06 -9.12
N ASN A 57 -4.02 -8.49 -8.83
CA ASN A 57 -2.86 -8.56 -9.72
C ASN A 57 -2.12 -9.89 -9.70
N HIS A 58 -2.19 -10.63 -8.60
CA HIS A 58 -1.55 -11.93 -8.48
C HIS A 58 -2.39 -13.00 -9.16
N TYR A 59 -3.70 -13.03 -8.89
CA TYR A 59 -4.56 -14.13 -9.36
C TYR A 59 -5.34 -13.83 -10.65
N PHE A 60 -5.61 -12.57 -10.98
CA PHE A 60 -6.57 -12.21 -12.04
C PHE A 60 -6.00 -11.28 -13.11
N LEU A 61 -4.69 -11.00 -13.12
CA LEU A 61 -4.08 -10.01 -14.02
C LEU A 61 -4.38 -10.26 -15.50
N LYS A 62 -4.41 -11.53 -15.92
CA LYS A 62 -4.69 -11.92 -17.32
C LYS A 62 -6.10 -12.48 -17.50
N ALA A 63 -6.97 -12.36 -16.50
CA ALA A 63 -8.35 -12.79 -16.61
C ALA A 63 -9.13 -11.88 -17.60
N PRO A 64 -10.11 -12.41 -18.35
CA PRO A 64 -10.88 -11.63 -19.32
C PRO A 64 -11.70 -10.50 -18.69
N PHE A 65 -12.01 -10.61 -17.39
CA PHE A 65 -12.74 -9.60 -16.61
C PHE A 65 -11.82 -8.68 -15.79
N TYR A 66 -10.49 -8.76 -15.93
CA TYR A 66 -9.53 -8.00 -15.14
C TYR A 66 -9.83 -6.50 -15.13
N SER A 67 -10.09 -5.90 -16.31
CA SER A 67 -10.39 -4.47 -16.42
C SER A 67 -11.62 -4.05 -15.62
N ILE A 68 -12.67 -4.88 -15.59
CA ILE A 68 -13.87 -4.58 -14.81
C ILE A 68 -13.56 -4.68 -13.31
N LEU A 69 -12.86 -5.73 -12.91
CA LEU A 69 -12.48 -5.99 -11.53
C LEU A 69 -11.59 -4.87 -10.96
N ILE A 70 -10.54 -4.49 -11.69
CA ILE A 70 -9.57 -3.49 -11.25
C ILE A 70 -10.19 -2.08 -11.18
N ASN A 71 -11.06 -1.72 -12.12
CA ASN A 71 -11.76 -0.43 -12.11
C ASN A 71 -12.78 -0.36 -10.97
N THR A 72 -13.55 -1.43 -10.75
CA THR A 72 -14.52 -1.50 -9.64
C THR A 72 -13.80 -1.38 -8.29
N TYR A 73 -12.70 -2.10 -8.14
CA TYR A 73 -11.85 -2.02 -6.96
C TYR A 73 -11.30 -0.60 -6.75
N THR A 74 -10.83 0.05 -7.82
CA THR A 74 -10.27 1.41 -7.77
C THR A 74 -11.31 2.41 -7.27
N VAL A 75 -12.54 2.35 -7.79
CA VAL A 75 -13.65 3.20 -7.33
C VAL A 75 -13.96 2.92 -5.86
N ALA A 76 -14.07 1.64 -5.46
CA ALA A 76 -14.32 1.27 -4.07
C ALA A 76 -13.22 1.78 -3.12
N PHE A 77 -11.95 1.67 -3.52
CA PHE A 77 -10.80 2.17 -2.77
C PHE A 77 -10.84 3.69 -2.62
N ILE A 78 -11.08 4.44 -3.70
CA ILE A 78 -11.17 5.91 -3.67
C ILE A 78 -12.29 6.38 -2.74
N VAL A 79 -13.46 5.71 -2.82
CA VAL A 79 -14.61 5.99 -1.95
C VAL A 79 -14.22 5.74 -0.48
N LEU A 80 -13.67 4.56 -0.19
CA LEU A 80 -13.23 4.21 1.17
C LEU A 80 -12.19 5.21 1.69
N TYR A 81 -11.20 5.55 0.87
CA TYR A 81 -10.17 6.52 1.20
C TYR A 81 -10.77 7.87 1.60
N TYR A 82 -11.73 8.38 0.82
CA TYR A 82 -12.43 9.62 1.12
C TYR A 82 -13.17 9.54 2.46
N TYR A 83 -13.97 8.50 2.69
CA TYR A 83 -14.77 8.39 3.92
C TYR A 83 -13.93 8.17 5.18
N VAL A 84 -12.83 7.42 5.07
CA VAL A 84 -11.99 7.03 6.21
C VAL A 84 -10.98 8.12 6.58
N LEU A 85 -10.36 8.78 5.61
CA LEU A 85 -9.27 9.73 5.86
C LEU A 85 -9.66 11.20 5.61
N VAL A 86 -10.44 11.50 4.57
CA VAL A 86 -10.64 12.88 4.09
C VAL A 86 -11.87 13.54 4.70
N LYS A 87 -13.03 12.86 4.68
CA LYS A 87 -14.31 13.37 5.21
C LYS A 87 -14.20 13.84 6.67
N PRO A 88 -13.53 13.11 7.59
CA PRO A 88 -13.43 13.49 9.00
C PRO A 88 -12.59 14.74 9.27
N LEU A 89 -11.79 15.19 8.30
CA LEU A 89 -10.92 16.35 8.48
C LEU A 89 -11.75 17.61 8.76
N LYS A 90 -11.45 18.33 9.84
CA LYS A 90 -12.04 19.64 10.16
C LYS A 90 -11.20 20.78 9.57
N THR A 91 -10.98 20.74 8.26
CA THR A 91 -10.09 21.69 7.55
C THR A 91 -10.83 22.38 6.40
N SER A 92 -10.16 23.37 5.78
CA SER A 92 -10.64 23.99 4.55
C SER A 92 -10.84 22.97 3.41
N ALA A 93 -11.74 23.31 2.48
CA ALA A 93 -12.04 22.50 1.30
C ALA A 93 -10.78 22.24 0.44
N LEU A 94 -9.90 23.24 0.31
CA LEU A 94 -8.64 23.09 -0.43
C LEU A 94 -7.73 22.03 0.22
N LYS A 95 -7.61 22.01 1.55
CA LYS A 95 -6.85 20.98 2.26
C LYS A 95 -7.49 19.59 2.11
N LYS A 96 -8.82 19.49 2.13
CA LYS A 96 -9.53 18.24 1.85
C LYS A 96 -9.29 17.75 0.43
N PHE A 97 -9.27 18.65 -0.55
CA PHE A 97 -8.95 18.31 -1.93
C PHE A 97 -7.54 17.72 -2.04
N TRP A 98 -6.53 18.35 -1.44
CA TRP A 98 -5.18 17.80 -1.45
C TRP A 98 -5.04 16.50 -0.66
N ALA A 99 -5.74 16.37 0.47
CA ALA A 99 -5.81 15.11 1.22
C ALA A 99 -6.46 14.01 0.38
N PHE A 100 -7.50 14.32 -0.38
CA PHE A 100 -8.10 13.39 -1.33
C PHE A 100 -7.13 13.00 -2.44
N MET A 101 -6.48 13.97 -3.10
CA MET A 101 -5.49 13.71 -4.15
C MET A 101 -4.30 12.87 -3.66
N SER A 102 -4.03 12.85 -2.36
CA SER A 102 -2.96 12.03 -1.79
C SER A 102 -3.20 10.51 -1.88
N ASN A 103 -4.41 10.06 -2.26
CA ASN A 103 -4.67 8.65 -2.58
C ASN A 103 -3.80 8.15 -3.76
N PHE A 104 -3.57 9.00 -4.77
CA PHE A 104 -2.74 8.66 -5.92
C PHE A 104 -1.28 8.53 -5.51
N LEU A 105 -0.83 9.41 -4.60
CA LEU A 105 0.53 9.37 -4.08
C LEU A 105 0.77 8.15 -3.19
N PHE A 106 -0.21 7.79 -2.35
CA PHE A 106 -0.19 6.53 -1.60
C PHE A 106 -0.02 5.34 -2.53
N THR A 107 -0.82 5.28 -3.60
CA THR A 107 -0.76 4.19 -4.60
C THR A 107 0.59 4.17 -5.32
N LEU A 108 1.12 5.33 -5.68
CA LEU A 108 2.44 5.45 -6.31
C LEU A 108 3.55 4.91 -5.39
N VAL A 109 3.56 5.32 -4.11
CA VAL A 109 4.54 4.84 -3.13
C VAL A 109 4.45 3.33 -2.95
N TYR A 110 3.23 2.80 -2.92
CA TYR A 110 2.99 1.36 -2.85
C TYR A 110 3.63 0.61 -4.02
N ILE A 111 3.32 1.02 -5.26
CA ILE A 111 3.84 0.41 -6.49
C ILE A 111 5.36 0.56 -6.60
N LEU A 112 5.92 1.71 -6.18
CA LEU A 112 7.36 1.92 -6.16
C LEU A 112 8.05 0.98 -5.18
N ALA A 113 7.46 0.75 -4.00
CA ALA A 113 8.01 -0.17 -3.02
C ALA A 113 7.94 -1.64 -3.49
N GLU A 114 6.83 -2.06 -4.13
CA GLU A 114 6.73 -3.38 -4.75
C GLU A 114 7.80 -3.59 -5.84
N ASN A 115 7.93 -2.62 -6.76
CA ASN A 115 8.93 -2.70 -7.82
C ASN A 115 10.36 -2.62 -7.29
N PHE A 116 10.60 -1.88 -6.20
CA PHE A 116 11.90 -1.87 -5.54
C PHE A 116 12.26 -3.28 -5.06
N ALA A 117 11.33 -3.95 -4.35
CA ALA A 117 11.55 -5.32 -3.90
C ALA A 117 11.84 -6.26 -5.08
N ARG A 118 11.02 -6.20 -6.12
CA ARG A 118 11.20 -7.01 -7.33
C ARG A 118 12.53 -6.74 -8.03
N PHE A 119 12.90 -5.49 -8.24
CA PHE A 119 14.13 -5.15 -8.96
C PHE A 119 15.38 -5.49 -8.16
N SER A 120 15.30 -5.49 -6.83
CA SER A 120 16.36 -5.97 -5.95
C SER A 120 16.52 -7.49 -6.00
N THR A 121 15.42 -8.25 -6.09
CA THR A 121 15.48 -9.73 -6.19
C THR A 121 15.91 -10.18 -7.59
N GLU A 122 15.54 -9.43 -8.62
CA GLU A 122 15.94 -9.70 -10.02
C GLU A 122 17.35 -9.18 -10.38
N GLY A 123 18.06 -8.52 -9.45
CA GLY A 123 19.37 -7.93 -9.71
C GLY A 123 19.36 -6.78 -10.72
N ARG A 124 18.20 -6.16 -10.93
CA ARG A 124 18.00 -5.00 -11.83
C ARG A 124 18.30 -3.66 -11.16
N LEU A 125 18.21 -3.59 -9.84
CA LEU A 125 18.48 -2.35 -9.09
C LEU A 125 19.98 -2.01 -9.09
N ILE A 126 20.81 -3.01 -8.79
CA ILE A 126 22.27 -2.95 -8.90
C ILE A 126 22.68 -4.17 -9.71
N PRO A 127 23.17 -4.00 -10.95
CA PRO A 127 23.50 -5.12 -11.84
C PRO A 127 24.41 -6.14 -11.15
N GLY A 128 23.94 -7.39 -11.05
CA GLY A 128 24.69 -8.51 -10.46
C GLY A 128 24.52 -8.67 -8.94
N VAL A 129 23.78 -7.79 -8.25
CA VAL A 129 23.48 -7.92 -6.82
C VAL A 129 22.05 -8.42 -6.63
N TYR A 130 21.91 -9.67 -6.17
CA TYR A 130 20.62 -10.31 -5.92
C TYR A 130 20.30 -10.26 -4.43
N VAL A 131 19.19 -9.61 -4.06
CA VAL A 131 18.69 -9.61 -2.69
C VAL A 131 17.77 -10.81 -2.51
N PRO A 132 18.03 -11.72 -1.56
CA PRO A 132 17.14 -12.85 -1.31
C PRO A 132 15.72 -12.40 -0.94
N GLU A 133 14.71 -13.01 -1.59
CA GLU A 133 13.29 -12.64 -1.43
C GLU A 133 12.82 -12.65 0.03
N PHE A 134 13.32 -13.59 0.85
CA PHE A 134 12.91 -13.75 2.24
C PHE A 134 13.27 -12.54 3.13
N LEU A 135 14.23 -11.69 2.72
CA LEU A 135 14.60 -10.51 3.47
C LEU A 135 13.48 -9.47 3.50
N PHE A 136 12.69 -9.36 2.44
CA PHE A 136 11.57 -8.41 2.36
C PHE A 136 10.45 -8.68 3.37
N PRO A 137 9.91 -9.91 3.50
CA PRO A 137 8.96 -10.23 4.55
C PRO A 137 9.61 -10.18 5.94
N LEU A 138 10.89 -10.55 6.11
CA LEU A 138 11.58 -10.38 7.40
C LEU A 138 11.62 -8.92 7.85
N ILE A 139 12.03 -8.01 6.96
CA ILE A 139 12.02 -6.57 7.21
C ILE A 139 10.59 -6.09 7.52
N SER A 140 9.60 -6.61 6.80
CA SER A 140 8.18 -6.29 7.00
C SER A 140 7.69 -6.70 8.40
N PHE A 141 8.05 -7.90 8.87
CA PHE A 141 7.72 -8.35 10.22
C PHE A 141 8.40 -7.50 11.30
N ILE A 142 9.68 -7.15 11.12
CA ILE A 142 10.39 -6.26 12.04
C ILE A 142 9.74 -4.87 12.06
N ALA A 143 9.37 -4.32 10.90
CA ALA A 143 8.68 -3.04 10.80
C ALA A 143 7.32 -3.07 11.50
N CYS A 144 6.52 -4.12 11.29
CA CYS A 144 5.25 -4.34 11.98
C CYS A 144 5.43 -4.32 13.51
N ALA A 145 6.35 -5.14 14.02
CA ALA A 145 6.63 -5.21 15.45
C ALA A 145 7.09 -3.85 15.99
N GLY A 146 7.98 -3.16 15.28
CA GLY A 146 8.45 -1.82 15.63
C GLY A 146 7.32 -0.80 15.72
N ILE A 147 6.38 -0.79 14.76
CA ILE A 147 5.22 0.09 14.75
C ILE A 147 4.31 -0.18 15.96
N ILE A 148 4.00 -1.44 16.24
CA ILE A 148 3.15 -1.83 17.38
C ILE A 148 3.80 -1.39 18.69
N LEU A 149 5.10 -1.66 18.87
CA LEU A 149 5.84 -1.29 20.08
C LEU A 149 5.96 0.23 20.25
N ALA A 150 6.10 0.99 19.15
CA ALA A 150 6.14 2.44 19.18
C ALA A 150 4.78 3.04 19.59
N GLN A 151 3.68 2.52 19.03
CA GLN A 151 2.33 2.99 19.36
C GLN A 151 1.92 2.66 20.80
N ARG A 152 2.42 1.55 21.37
CA ARG A 152 2.18 1.21 22.78
C ARG A 152 2.70 2.28 23.75
N LYS A 153 3.82 2.94 23.44
CA LYS A 153 4.42 3.95 24.35
C LYS A 153 3.69 5.30 24.35
N SER A 154 2.84 5.54 23.36
CA SER A 154 2.11 6.81 23.23
C SER A 154 0.73 6.80 23.88
N ASN A 155 0.29 5.65 24.41
CA ASN A 155 -0.91 5.47 25.24
C ASN A 155 -0.52 5.16 26.68
#